data_AF-A0A815IUW3-F1
#
_entry.id   AF-A0A815IUW3-F1
#
_cell.length_a   1.000
_cell.length_b   1.000
_cell.length_c   1.000
_cell.angle_alpha   90.00
_cell.angle_beta   90.00
_cell.angle_gamma   90.00
#
_symmetry.space_group_name_H-M   'P 1'
#
loop_
_entity.id
_entity.type
_entity.pdbx_description
1 polymer ?
#
loop_
_entity_poly.entity_id
_entity_poly.type
_entity_poly.pdbx_seq_one_letter_code
_entity_poly.pdbx_strand_id
1 'polypeptide(L)'
;MHEQCQYLYIPLGNFPDDPCLFACDLFYARQLIKHNHLLWCSLTDQPDLGGKEQDDYRMLLTADVNDNHGNNHMNSNDNMFKNDNKGIHTDKQNHPFEINYSGFYPTSCIKFELVGLAICAVLNFQKIQR
;
A
#
# COMPACT_ATOMS: atom_id res chain seq x y z
N MET A 1 -0.32 -25.47 20.99
CA MET A 1 -1.54 -25.96 20.31
C MET A 1 -2.81 -25.75 21.13
N HIS A 2 -2.96 -26.34 22.33
CA HIS A 2 -4.20 -26.19 23.13
C HIS A 2 -4.57 -24.73 23.44
N GLU A 3 -3.62 -23.93 23.93
CA GLU A 3 -3.84 -22.50 24.21
C GLU A 3 -4.24 -21.71 22.97
N GLN A 4 -3.66 -22.03 21.81
CA GLN A 4 -4.00 -21.39 20.54
C GLN A 4 -5.42 -21.76 20.10
N CYS A 5 -5.83 -23.02 20.22
CA CYS A 5 -7.20 -23.43 19.91
C CYS A 5 -8.22 -22.75 20.84
N GLN A 6 -7.88 -22.58 22.11
CA GLN A 6 -8.71 -21.82 23.06
C GLN A 6 -8.81 -20.34 22.68
N TYR A 7 -7.69 -19.70 22.35
CA TYR A 7 -7.66 -18.30 21.95
C TYR A 7 -8.42 -18.05 20.63
N LEU A 8 -8.27 -18.95 19.66
CA LEU A 8 -8.94 -18.87 18.36
C LEU A 8 -10.38 -19.39 18.40
N TYR A 9 -10.83 -19.98 19.50
CA TYR A 9 -12.14 -20.62 19.62
C TYR A 9 -12.40 -21.61 18.46
N ILE A 10 -11.45 -22.52 18.23
CA ILE A 10 -11.56 -23.59 17.22
C ILE A 10 -11.43 -24.97 17.87
N PRO A 11 -12.05 -26.02 17.29
CA PRO A 11 -11.96 -27.36 17.85
C PRO A 11 -10.53 -27.90 17.78
N LEU A 12 -10.15 -28.68 18.80
CA LEU A 12 -8.87 -29.39 18.82
C LEU A 12 -8.79 -30.36 17.63
N GLY A 13 -7.68 -30.33 16.90
CA GLY A 13 -7.47 -31.12 15.68
C GLY A 13 -7.82 -30.39 14.38
N ASN A 14 -8.55 -29.28 14.43
CA ASN A 14 -8.74 -28.38 13.28
C ASN A 14 -7.76 -27.20 13.35
N PHE A 15 -6.47 -27.50 13.46
CA PHE A 15 -5.43 -26.48 13.58
C PHE A 15 -4.74 -26.29 12.23
N PRO A 16 -4.68 -25.05 11.70
CA PRO A 16 -4.10 -24.77 10.39
C PRO A 16 -2.57 -24.85 10.40
N ASP A 17 -1.99 -24.97 9.21
CA ASP A 17 -0.53 -24.94 9.02
C ASP A 17 0.06 -23.54 9.30
N ASP A 18 -0.67 -22.47 8.96
CA ASP A 18 -0.37 -21.08 9.35
C ASP A 18 -1.43 -20.55 10.33
N PRO A 19 -1.17 -20.61 11.65
CA PRO A 19 -2.11 -20.15 12.66
C PRO A 19 -2.27 -18.64 12.68
N CYS A 20 -1.27 -17.87 12.26
CA CYS A 20 -1.34 -16.42 12.29
C CYS A 20 -2.26 -15.89 11.19
N LEU A 21 -2.07 -16.35 9.96
CA LEU A 21 -2.93 -15.93 8.85
C LEU A 21 -4.37 -16.38 9.06
N PHE A 22 -4.56 -17.65 9.43
CA PHE A 22 -5.89 -18.17 9.75
C PHE A 22 -6.57 -17.43 10.91
N ALA A 23 -5.82 -17.05 11.95
CA ALA A 23 -6.36 -16.26 13.05
C ALA A 23 -6.83 -14.88 12.57
N CYS A 24 -6.04 -14.21 11.73
CA CYS A 24 -6.41 -12.93 11.13
C CYS A 24 -7.73 -13.04 10.38
N ASP A 25 -7.86 -14.02 9.49
CA ASP A 25 -9.09 -14.23 8.69
C ASP A 25 -10.28 -14.56 9.58
N LEU A 26 -10.09 -15.45 10.55
CA LEU A 26 -11.13 -15.90 11.46
C LEU A 26 -11.65 -14.76 12.34
N PHE A 27 -10.75 -13.96 12.93
CA PHE A 27 -11.16 -12.81 13.73
C PHE A 27 -11.80 -11.73 12.87
N TYR A 28 -11.26 -11.46 11.68
CA TYR A 28 -11.82 -10.46 10.78
C TYR A 28 -13.25 -10.85 10.34
N ALA A 29 -13.45 -12.08 9.88
CA ALA A 29 -14.77 -12.60 9.49
C ALA A 29 -15.78 -12.54 10.65
N ARG A 30 -15.39 -12.94 11.86
CA ARG A 30 -16.26 -12.85 13.05
C ARG A 30 -16.67 -11.42 13.37
N GLN A 31 -15.75 -10.45 13.22
CA GLN A 31 -16.05 -9.05 13.44
C GLN A 31 -17.00 -8.50 12.37
N LEU A 32 -16.82 -8.88 11.10
CA LEU A 32 -17.76 -8.52 10.03
C LEU A 32 -19.17 -9.05 10.32
N ILE A 33 -19.31 -10.32 10.69
CA ILE A 33 -20.59 -10.93 11.06
C ILE A 33 -21.23 -10.19 12.24
N LYS A 34 -20.45 -9.92 13.30
CA LYS A 34 -20.92 -9.22 14.50
C LYS A 34 -21.45 -7.81 14.19
N HIS A 35 -20.87 -7.14 13.20
CA HIS A 35 -21.25 -5.80 12.78
C HIS A 35 -22.17 -5.78 11.54
N ASN A 36 -22.68 -6.95 11.13
CA ASN A 36 -23.59 -7.12 9.99
C ASN A 36 -23.02 -6.58 8.66
N HIS A 37 -21.73 -6.81 8.44
CA HIS A 37 -21.03 -6.52 7.19
C HIS A 37 -20.86 -7.79 6.35
N LEU A 38 -20.89 -7.62 5.03
CA LEU A 38 -20.61 -8.67 4.06
C LEU A 38 -19.11 -8.68 3.75
N LEU A 39 -18.53 -9.88 3.66
CA LEU A 39 -17.21 -10.08 3.08
C LEU A 39 -17.40 -10.40 1.60
N TRP A 40 -16.83 -9.57 0.73
CA TRP A 40 -16.79 -9.85 -0.70
C TRP A 40 -15.48 -10.60 -0.95
N CYS A 41 -15.59 -11.84 -1.41
CA CYS A 41 -14.45 -12.72 -1.62
C CYS A 41 -14.51 -13.32 -3.02
N SER A 42 -13.37 -13.25 -3.71
CA SER A 42 -13.15 -13.94 -4.97
C SER A 42 -12.30 -15.19 -4.73
N LEU A 43 -12.37 -16.14 -5.67
CA LEU A 43 -11.45 -17.28 -5.74
C LEU A 43 -10.06 -16.87 -6.27
N THR A 44 -9.91 -15.63 -6.73
CA THR A 44 -8.65 -15.06 -7.19
C THR A 44 -7.93 -14.33 -6.06
N ASP A 45 -6.62 -14.13 -6.22
CA ASP A 45 -5.83 -13.28 -5.31
C ASP A 45 -6.17 -11.78 -5.41
N GLN A 46 -7.00 -11.39 -6.38
CA GLN A 46 -7.51 -10.02 -6.49
C GLN A 46 -8.73 -9.77 -5.58
N PRO A 47 -8.81 -8.58 -4.96
CA PRO A 47 -9.94 -8.22 -4.11
C PRO A 47 -11.24 -8.13 -4.93
N ASP A 48 -12.33 -8.67 -4.38
CA ASP A 48 -13.65 -8.57 -4.99
C ASP A 48 -14.26 -7.18 -4.68
N LEU A 49 -14.38 -6.35 -5.72
CA LEU A 49 -15.00 -5.03 -5.66
C LEU A 49 -16.42 -5.03 -6.24
N GLY A 50 -16.98 -6.23 -6.45
CA GLY A 50 -18.30 -6.56 -7.02
C GLY A 50 -18.59 -5.88 -8.34
N GLY A 51 -17.73 -6.16 -9.31
CA GLY A 51 -17.85 -5.76 -10.70
C GLY A 51 -17.24 -4.41 -11.00
N LYS A 52 -16.51 -3.80 -10.05
CA LYS A 52 -15.81 -2.51 -10.21
C LYS A 52 -14.29 -2.66 -10.25
N GLU A 53 -13.80 -3.86 -10.54
CA GLU A 53 -12.36 -4.15 -10.52
C GLU A 53 -11.60 -3.32 -11.55
N GLN A 54 -12.24 -3.00 -12.68
CA GLN A 54 -11.65 -2.21 -13.76
C GLN A 54 -11.58 -0.69 -13.46
N ASP A 55 -12.27 -0.22 -12.42
CA ASP A 55 -12.34 1.21 -12.07
C ASP A 55 -11.21 1.65 -11.13
N ASP A 56 -10.53 0.72 -10.44
CA ASP A 56 -9.46 1.06 -9.47
C ASP A 56 -8.07 1.05 -10.13
N TYR A 57 -7.57 2.24 -10.45
CA TYR A 57 -6.25 2.45 -11.04
C TYR A 57 -5.10 1.88 -10.21
N ARG A 58 -5.26 1.72 -8.89
CA ARG A 58 -4.22 1.13 -8.04
C ARG A 58 -3.99 -0.35 -8.38
N MET A 59 -5.04 -1.06 -8.81
CA MET A 59 -4.95 -2.47 -9.20
C MET A 59 -4.23 -2.65 -10.54
N LEU A 60 -4.41 -1.69 -11.46
CA LEU A 60 -3.70 -1.67 -12.76
C LEU A 60 -2.18 -1.63 -12.56
N LEU A 61 -1.69 -0.76 -11.67
CA LEU A 61 -0.25 -0.64 -11.41
C LEU A 61 0.39 -1.93 -10.86
N THR A 62 -0.34 -2.73 -10.10
CA THR A 62 0.18 -4.00 -9.56
C THR A 62 0.15 -5.15 -10.57
N ALA A 63 -0.78 -5.13 -11.53
CA ALA A 63 -0.88 -6.16 -12.56
C ALA A 63 0.28 -6.06 -13.58
N ASP A 64 0.65 -4.82 -13.97
CA ASP A 64 1.67 -4.57 -14.99
C ASP A 64 3.10 -4.89 -14.56
N VAL A 65 3.36 -5.04 -13.25
CA VAL A 65 4.71 -5.34 -12.74
C VAL A 65 5.14 -6.79 -13.04
N ASN A 66 4.19 -7.71 -13.19
CA ASN A 66 4.48 -9.14 -13.40
C ASN A 66 4.70 -9.53 -14.87
N ASP A 67 4.37 -8.66 -15.83
CA ASP A 67 4.51 -8.93 -17.27
C ASP A 67 5.77 -8.32 -17.92
N ASN A 68 6.70 -7.75 -17.13
CA ASN A 68 7.93 -7.17 -17.65
C ASN A 68 9.04 -8.20 -17.92
N HIS A 69 8.73 -9.25 -18.67
CA HIS A 69 9.72 -10.07 -19.39
C HIS A 69 9.48 -9.94 -20.89
N GLY A 70 9.89 -8.83 -21.50
CA GLY A 70 9.74 -8.67 -22.95
C GLY A 70 10.20 -7.34 -23.56
N ASN A 71 11.49 -7.30 -23.91
CA ASN A 71 12.06 -6.60 -25.07
C ASN A 71 12.26 -5.07 -25.02
N ASN A 72 13.53 -4.71 -24.75
CA ASN A 72 14.14 -3.46 -25.18
C ASN A 72 14.08 -3.33 -26.72
N HIS A 73 13.45 -2.28 -27.25
CA HIS A 73 13.76 -1.76 -28.58
C HIS A 73 13.77 -0.22 -28.53
N MET A 74 14.96 0.36 -28.63
CA MET A 74 15.15 1.79 -28.86
C MET A 74 14.54 2.23 -30.19
N ASN A 75 13.97 3.43 -30.25
CA ASN A 75 14.23 4.28 -31.40
C ASN A 75 14.12 5.76 -31.02
N SER A 76 15.27 6.43 -31.06
CA SER A 76 15.37 7.87 -31.27
C SER A 76 14.67 8.25 -32.57
N ASN A 77 13.98 9.40 -32.59
CA ASN A 77 14.15 10.44 -33.61
C ASN A 77 13.29 11.67 -33.28
N ASP A 78 13.91 12.82 -33.53
CA ASP A 78 13.48 14.18 -33.24
C ASP A 78 12.15 14.59 -33.89
N ASN A 79 11.49 15.63 -33.34
CA ASN A 79 11.16 16.85 -34.10
C ASN A 79 10.63 17.99 -33.21
N MET A 80 11.54 18.93 -32.97
CA MET A 80 11.39 20.38 -32.92
C MET A 80 9.99 20.99 -33.14
N PHE A 81 9.41 21.56 -32.08
CA PHE A 81 8.51 22.71 -32.17
C PHE A 81 8.99 23.80 -31.20
N LYS A 82 9.65 24.82 -31.75
CA LYS A 82 9.71 26.15 -31.12
C LYS A 82 8.33 26.77 -31.26
N ASN A 83 7.84 27.45 -30.22
CA ASN A 83 7.53 28.87 -30.34
C ASN A 83 7.07 29.52 -29.03
N ASP A 84 7.69 30.68 -28.80
CA ASP A 84 7.12 31.92 -28.30
C ASP A 84 6.93 32.10 -26.78
N ASN A 85 7.98 32.70 -26.22
CA ASN A 85 7.98 33.48 -24.99
C ASN A 85 6.82 34.49 -24.96
N LYS A 86 5.81 34.22 -24.13
CA LYS A 86 4.91 35.25 -23.59
C LYS A 86 5.11 35.28 -22.09
N GLY A 87 5.68 36.39 -21.60
CA GLY A 87 6.02 36.57 -20.20
C GLY A 87 4.81 36.41 -19.29
N ILE A 88 4.93 35.53 -18.30
CA ILE A 88 4.13 35.56 -17.09
C ILE A 88 5.08 35.94 -15.97
N HIS A 89 4.89 37.16 -15.49
CA HIS A 89 5.48 37.67 -14.27
C HIS A 89 4.88 36.87 -13.10
N THR A 90 5.56 35.86 -12.58
CA THR A 90 5.18 35.23 -11.32
C THR A 90 6.01 35.81 -10.19
N ASP A 91 5.33 36.68 -9.44
CA ASP A 91 5.70 37.13 -8.11
C ASP A 91 6.22 35.98 -7.23
N LYS A 92 7.32 36.28 -6.53
CA LYS A 92 7.63 35.91 -5.15
C LYS A 92 7.20 34.50 -4.68
N GLN A 93 8.20 33.63 -4.62
CA GLN A 93 8.59 32.90 -3.41
C GLN A 93 7.44 32.27 -2.61
N ASN A 94 6.99 31.10 -3.06
CA ASN A 94 6.56 30.03 -2.15
C ASN A 94 7.28 28.76 -2.60
N HIS A 95 8.62 28.76 -2.49
CA HIS A 95 9.34 27.51 -2.58
C HIS A 95 8.91 26.67 -1.36
N PRO A 96 8.37 25.46 -1.54
CA PRO A 96 8.26 24.53 -0.41
C PRO A 96 9.66 24.40 0.19
N PHE A 97 9.77 24.55 1.50
CA PHE A 97 11.01 24.41 2.28
C PHE A 97 11.86 23.28 1.70
N GLU A 98 12.92 23.63 0.98
CA GLU A 98 13.78 22.63 0.35
C GLU A 98 14.82 22.23 1.40
N ILE A 99 14.61 21.07 2.04
CA ILE A 99 15.47 20.53 3.11
C ILE A 99 16.78 19.95 2.53
N ASN A 100 16.97 20.01 1.22
CA ASN A 100 17.99 19.28 0.50
C ASN A 100 19.33 20.03 0.45
N TYR A 101 19.86 20.42 1.63
CA TYR A 101 21.25 20.83 1.73
C TYR A 101 22.12 19.57 1.70
N SER A 102 22.57 19.18 0.50
CA SER A 102 23.54 18.10 0.36
C SER A 102 24.87 18.51 0.98
N GLY A 103 25.41 17.71 1.91
CA GLY A 103 26.69 17.98 2.57
C GLY A 103 27.14 16.82 3.44
N PHE A 104 28.42 16.79 3.79
CA PHE A 104 28.96 15.85 4.78
C PHE A 104 28.89 16.48 6.17
N TYR A 105 28.13 15.87 7.08
CA TYR A 105 27.93 16.35 8.45
C TYR A 105 28.67 15.42 9.43
N PRO A 106 29.92 15.72 9.81
CA PRO A 106 30.79 14.80 10.55
C PRO A 106 30.27 14.45 11.95
N THR A 107 29.41 15.31 12.49
CA THR A 107 28.85 15.20 13.84
C THR A 107 27.45 14.60 13.88
N SER A 108 26.88 14.25 12.72
CA SER A 108 25.51 13.77 12.63
C SER A 108 25.49 12.30 12.25
N CYS A 109 24.95 11.47 13.14
CA CYS A 109 24.62 10.07 12.85
C CYS A 109 23.10 9.94 12.77
N ILE A 110 22.59 9.50 11.63
CA ILE A 110 21.17 9.19 11.46
C ILE A 110 21.04 7.67 11.57
N LYS A 111 20.42 7.21 12.65
CA LYS A 111 19.99 5.82 12.79
C LYS A 111 18.48 5.79 12.72
N PHE A 112 17.95 5.04 11.76
CA PHE A 112 16.53 4.81 11.64
C PHE A 112 16.27 3.31 11.50
N GLU A 113 15.29 2.83 12.26
CA GLU A 113 14.80 1.46 12.20
C GLU A 113 13.27 1.54 12.20
N LEU A 114 12.65 0.98 11.16
CA LEU A 114 11.22 1.08 10.96
C LEU A 114 10.60 -0.31 11.12
N VAL A 115 10.16 -0.62 12.34
CA VAL A 115 9.53 -1.91 12.67
C VAL A 115 8.02 -1.72 12.80
N GLY A 116 7.23 -2.59 12.18
CA GLY A 116 5.77 -2.62 12.35
C GLY A 116 5.02 -1.43 11.76
N LEU A 117 5.58 -0.76 10.74
CA LEU A 117 4.99 0.45 10.14
C LEU A 117 3.50 0.28 9.78
N ALA A 118 3.15 -0.85 9.15
CA ALA A 118 1.77 -1.14 8.76
C ALA A 118 0.82 -1.18 9.98
N ILE A 119 1.26 -1.76 11.09
CA ILE A 119 0.50 -1.83 12.35
C ILE A 119 0.31 -0.41 12.90
N CYS A 120 1.39 0.38 12.96
CA CYS A 120 1.32 1.77 13.43
C CYS A 120 0.40 2.64 12.56
N ALA A 121 0.42 2.45 11.24
CA ALA A 121 -0.44 3.17 10.31
C ALA A 121 -1.93 2.89 10.59
N VAL A 122 -2.31 1.62 10.71
CA VAL A 122 -3.70 1.20 11.00
C VAL A 122 -4.16 1.72 12.36
N LEU A 123 -3.34 1.59 13.41
CA LEU A 123 -3.70 2.04 14.76
C LEU A 123 -3.85 3.56 14.86
N ASN A 124 -3.05 4.32 14.12
CA ASN A 124 -3.14 5.78 14.13
C ASN A 124 -4.26 6.33 13.23
N PHE A 125 -4.73 5.57 12.24
CA PHE A 125 -5.83 6.00 11.37
C PHE A 125 -7.10 6.37 12.16
N GLN A 126 -7.43 5.61 13.20
CA GLN A 126 -8.62 5.87 14.02
C GLN A 126 -8.55 7.15 14.87
N LYS A 127 -7.35 7.69 15.11
CA LYS A 127 -7.18 8.92 15.90
C LYS A 127 -7.49 10.19 15.12
N ILE A 128 -7.54 10.13 13.79
CA ILE A 128 -7.74 11.28 12.91
C ILE A 128 -9.24 11.53 12.61
N GLN A 129 -10.09 10.52 12.81
CA GLN A 129 -11.52 10.55 12.47
C GLN A 129 -12.44 10.87 13.67
N ARG A 130 -11.88 11.32 14.80
CA ARG A 130 -12.60 11.85 15.97
C ARG A 130 -12.12 13.26 16.27
#